data_AF-G7HWG5-F1
#
_entry.id   AF-G7HWG5-F1
#
_cell.length_a   1.000
_cell.length_b   1.000
_cell.length_c   1.000
_cell.angle_alpha   90.00
_cell.angle_beta   90.00
_cell.angle_gamma   90.00
#
_symmetry.space_group_name_H-M   'P 1'
#
loop_
_entity.id
_entity.type
_entity.pdbx_description
1 polymer ?
#
loop_
_entity_poly.entity_id
_entity_poly.type
_entity_poly.pdbx_seq_one_letter_code
_entity_poly.pdbx_strand_id
1 'polypeptide(L)'
;MELLQTLKLYFSQGIGILRIAYEHSPYDLESFGIVLPKAKEYAKLADALVGPADSPRLQRESIALAEQRQLSLDHLVMVNRHAKKLKKRGAAWKLRAELIAHEGSYKEVNAYGNRRVKEIQGEKPKEPGVKVSQAKNGMVTMTVTDTQRRITDFTKTLDSIETTEQPRKKALLEAFWKLIDSGGGLLQPEYRTVIAIGLDQSATIVRGEGNESIVGASDGTTMTGAEIVNAAMSGTLGDKIYAGLFHPTAGPVNLYETRFASFKQRILAMAENLVCPWPDCGVPADRCQVHHLDAHKNGGQTNPSNLSTLCAYHNGVNDDGDVPGKNFTKPKRGRMVRHRGKVKLLTPGGRLVSNMHDLSAMGAMDLI
;
A
#
# COMPACT_ATOMS: atom_id res chain seq x y z
N MET A 1 -43.20 -19.38 4.64
CA MET A 1 -41.90 -19.05 4.02
C MET A 1 -40.86 -19.13 5.13
N GLU A 2 -39.78 -19.88 4.94
CA GLU A 2 -38.72 -19.97 5.94
C GLU A 2 -37.95 -18.63 5.98
N LEU A 3 -37.59 -18.11 7.17
CA LEU A 3 -37.01 -16.77 7.34
C LEU A 3 -35.77 -16.52 6.44
N LEU A 4 -34.97 -17.58 6.22
CA LEU A 4 -33.80 -17.55 5.35
C LEU A 4 -34.16 -17.26 3.88
N GLN A 5 -35.28 -17.79 3.40
CA GLN A 5 -35.75 -17.54 2.03
C GLN A 5 -36.19 -16.09 1.85
N THR A 6 -36.85 -15.51 2.86
CA THR A 6 -37.24 -14.09 2.87
C THR A 6 -36.02 -13.17 2.87
N LEU A 7 -34.99 -13.50 3.67
CA LEU A 7 -33.73 -12.76 3.67
C LEU A 7 -33.02 -12.82 2.31
N LYS A 8 -32.92 -14.01 1.71
CA LYS A 8 -32.35 -14.16 0.36
C LYS A 8 -33.09 -13.33 -0.67
N LEU A 9 -34.42 -13.36 -0.64
CA LEU A 9 -35.25 -12.56 -1.54
C LEU A 9 -35.04 -11.06 -1.34
N TYR A 10 -34.97 -10.59 -0.10
CA TYR A 10 -34.72 -9.18 0.18
C TYR A 10 -33.38 -8.71 -0.43
N PHE A 11 -32.30 -9.47 -0.19
CA PHE A 11 -30.98 -9.12 -0.71
C PHE A 11 -30.84 -9.30 -2.23
N SER A 12 -31.73 -10.05 -2.88
CA SER A 12 -31.74 -10.25 -4.34
C SER A 12 -32.56 -9.18 -5.09
N GLN A 13 -33.23 -8.26 -4.38
CA GLN A 13 -34.20 -7.30 -4.94
C GLN A 13 -33.73 -5.85 -4.85
N GLY A 14 -32.42 -5.58 -4.99
CA GLY A 14 -31.85 -4.24 -4.79
C GLY A 14 -32.49 -3.16 -5.67
N ILE A 15 -32.75 -3.44 -6.95
CA ILE A 15 -33.42 -2.48 -7.84
C ILE A 15 -34.91 -2.31 -7.47
N GLY A 16 -35.61 -3.39 -7.10
CA GLY A 16 -37.00 -3.32 -6.64
C GLY A 16 -37.14 -2.41 -5.42
N ILE A 17 -36.23 -2.55 -4.45
CA ILE A 17 -36.17 -1.68 -3.27
C ILE A 17 -35.88 -0.23 -3.67
N LEU A 18 -35.01 0.02 -4.65
CA LEU A 18 -34.74 1.38 -5.14
C LEU A 18 -35.92 2.02 -5.85
N ARG A 19 -36.75 1.25 -6.55
CA ARG A 19 -37.98 1.77 -7.17
C ARG A 19 -38.96 2.25 -6.09
N ILE A 20 -39.15 1.45 -5.03
CA ILE A 20 -39.94 1.87 -3.86
C ILE A 20 -39.35 3.13 -3.22
N ALA A 21 -38.03 3.16 -3.02
CA ALA A 21 -37.33 4.30 -2.44
C ALA A 21 -37.36 5.57 -3.31
N TYR A 22 -37.63 5.45 -4.61
CA TYR A 22 -37.80 6.60 -5.51
C TYR A 22 -39.19 7.25 -5.36
N GLU A 23 -40.19 6.45 -4.99
CA GLU A 23 -41.58 6.90 -4.84
C GLU A 23 -41.87 7.45 -3.44
N HIS A 24 -40.93 7.31 -2.50
CA HIS A 24 -41.11 7.65 -1.08
C HIS A 24 -40.06 8.65 -0.62
N SER A 25 -40.43 9.52 0.32
CA SER A 25 -39.45 10.40 0.96
C SER A 25 -38.54 9.61 1.91
N PRO A 26 -37.35 10.12 2.26
CA PRO A 26 -36.50 9.49 3.27
C PRO A 26 -37.17 9.30 4.64
N TYR A 27 -38.19 10.10 4.97
CA TYR A 27 -38.94 9.98 6.23
C TYR A 27 -40.01 8.89 6.16
N ASP A 28 -40.61 8.67 4.99
CA ASP A 28 -41.52 7.54 4.77
C ASP A 28 -40.75 6.22 4.88
N LEU A 29 -39.55 6.16 4.30
CA LEU A 29 -38.65 5.00 4.45
C LEU A 29 -38.23 4.75 5.91
N GLU A 30 -38.12 5.81 6.71
CA GLU A 30 -37.85 5.67 8.16
C GLU A 30 -38.99 4.97 8.89
N SER A 31 -40.24 5.26 8.50
CA SER A 31 -41.41 4.56 9.05
C SER A 31 -41.41 3.05 8.75
N PHE A 32 -40.66 2.59 7.74
CA PHE A 32 -40.46 1.18 7.43
C PHE A 32 -39.36 0.51 8.27
N GLY A 33 -38.78 1.23 9.24
CA GLY A 33 -37.72 0.73 10.12
C GLY A 33 -36.30 0.96 9.58
N ILE A 34 -36.13 1.72 8.50
CA ILE A 34 -34.81 2.09 7.96
C ILE A 34 -34.33 3.37 8.65
N VAL A 35 -33.26 3.32 9.43
CA VAL A 35 -32.73 4.51 10.11
C VAL A 35 -32.48 5.68 9.14
N LEU A 36 -32.85 6.91 9.53
CA LEU A 36 -32.84 8.09 8.65
C LEU A 36 -31.55 8.30 7.83
N PRO A 37 -30.32 8.13 8.38
CA PRO A 37 -29.11 8.26 7.58
C PRO A 37 -29.06 7.30 6.39
N LYS A 38 -29.56 6.07 6.58
CA LYS A 38 -29.59 5.03 5.56
C LYS A 38 -30.73 5.26 4.57
N ALA A 39 -31.90 5.69 5.04
CA ALA A 39 -33.00 6.11 4.18
C ALA A 39 -32.60 7.25 3.23
N LYS A 40 -31.88 8.27 3.74
CA LYS A 40 -31.31 9.36 2.92
C LYS A 40 -30.27 8.87 1.91
N GLU A 41 -29.49 7.85 2.24
CA GLU A 41 -28.57 7.22 1.29
C GLU A 41 -29.31 6.51 0.15
N TYR A 42 -30.37 5.75 0.48
CA TYR A 42 -31.19 5.02 -0.49
C TYR A 42 -31.97 5.93 -1.41
N ALA A 43 -32.60 7.00 -0.90
CA ALA A 43 -33.27 7.99 -1.75
C ALA A 43 -32.28 8.63 -2.75
N LYS A 44 -31.08 9.04 -2.28
CA LYS A 44 -30.03 9.59 -3.17
C LYS A 44 -29.48 8.57 -4.17
N LEU A 45 -29.61 7.27 -3.88
CA LEU A 45 -29.24 6.21 -4.81
C LEU A 45 -30.35 6.00 -5.83
N ALA A 46 -31.61 6.00 -5.38
CA ALA A 46 -32.81 5.89 -6.21
C ALA A 46 -32.87 7.04 -7.23
N ASP A 47 -32.68 8.29 -6.81
CA ASP A 47 -32.59 9.44 -7.71
C ASP A 47 -31.51 9.26 -8.79
N ALA A 48 -30.37 8.68 -8.41
CA ALA A 48 -29.22 8.53 -9.29
C ALA A 48 -29.35 7.37 -10.29
N LEU A 49 -30.12 6.33 -9.95
CA LEU A 49 -30.25 5.10 -10.75
C LEU A 49 -31.60 4.98 -11.44
N VAL A 50 -32.70 5.43 -10.83
CA VAL A 50 -34.07 5.32 -11.33
C VAL A 50 -34.55 6.65 -11.91
N GLY A 51 -34.12 7.78 -11.33
CA GLY A 51 -34.44 9.11 -11.84
C GLY A 51 -33.81 9.44 -13.20
N PRO A 52 -34.09 10.62 -13.78
CA PRO A 52 -33.58 11.01 -15.09
C PRO A 52 -32.04 11.00 -15.18
N ALA A 53 -31.50 10.40 -16.23
CA ALA A 53 -30.05 10.29 -16.47
C ALA A 53 -29.57 11.08 -17.69
N ASP A 54 -28.29 11.47 -17.67
CA ASP A 54 -27.59 12.02 -18.83
C ASP A 54 -27.25 10.97 -19.91
N SER A 55 -27.47 9.69 -19.62
CA SER A 55 -27.30 8.55 -20.54
C SER A 55 -28.46 7.54 -20.43
N PRO A 56 -29.69 7.90 -20.89
CA PRO A 56 -30.90 7.11 -20.63
C PRO A 56 -30.87 5.68 -21.18
N ARG A 57 -30.27 5.47 -22.36
CA ARG A 57 -30.12 4.13 -22.95
C ARG A 57 -29.27 3.22 -22.07
N LEU A 58 -28.09 3.71 -21.69
CA LEU A 58 -27.14 2.98 -20.86
C LEU A 58 -27.69 2.73 -19.45
N GLN A 59 -28.42 3.71 -18.90
CA GLN A 59 -29.16 3.54 -17.65
C GLN A 59 -30.13 2.36 -17.74
N ARG A 60 -31.01 2.35 -18.74
CA ARG A 60 -32.02 1.30 -18.90
C ARG A 60 -31.40 -0.09 -19.01
N GLU A 61 -30.36 -0.23 -19.84
CA GLU A 61 -29.63 -1.48 -20.03
C GLU A 61 -28.93 -1.94 -18.74
N SER A 62 -28.30 -1.02 -18.01
CA SER A 62 -27.61 -1.33 -16.76
C SER A 62 -28.57 -1.72 -15.65
N ILE A 63 -29.73 -1.06 -15.53
CA ILE A 63 -30.76 -1.41 -14.54
C ILE A 63 -31.32 -2.81 -14.83
N ALA A 64 -31.65 -3.11 -16.08
CA ALA A 64 -32.15 -4.42 -16.47
C ALA A 64 -31.12 -5.52 -16.15
N LEU A 65 -29.84 -5.27 -16.41
CA LEU A 65 -28.76 -6.20 -16.04
C LEU A 65 -28.63 -6.37 -14.52
N ALA A 66 -28.76 -5.28 -13.74
CA ALA A 66 -28.71 -5.34 -12.29
C ALA A 66 -29.88 -6.14 -11.69
N GLU A 67 -31.08 -6.02 -12.27
CA GLU A 67 -32.25 -6.84 -11.93
C GLU A 67 -32.02 -8.32 -12.27
N GLN A 68 -31.56 -8.61 -13.49
CA GLN A 68 -31.25 -9.98 -13.94
C GLN A 68 -30.20 -10.65 -13.04
N ARG A 69 -29.16 -9.90 -12.64
CA ARG A 69 -28.09 -10.36 -11.75
C ARG A 69 -28.48 -10.32 -10.27
N GLN A 70 -29.69 -9.90 -9.94
CA GLN A 70 -30.20 -9.85 -8.57
C GLN A 70 -29.26 -9.10 -7.61
N LEU A 71 -28.68 -7.97 -8.08
CA LEU A 71 -27.72 -7.22 -7.29
C LEU A 71 -28.38 -6.65 -6.03
N SER A 72 -27.70 -6.83 -4.89
CA SER A 72 -28.15 -6.27 -3.62
C SER A 72 -28.04 -4.75 -3.58
N LEU A 73 -28.82 -4.14 -2.69
CA LEU A 73 -28.81 -2.70 -2.47
C LEU A 73 -27.41 -2.18 -2.08
N ASP A 74 -26.67 -2.91 -1.24
CA ASP A 74 -25.31 -2.54 -0.85
C ASP A 74 -24.33 -2.59 -2.03
N HIS A 75 -24.52 -3.54 -2.96
CA HIS A 75 -23.73 -3.60 -4.19
C HIS A 75 -23.98 -2.35 -5.05
N LEU A 76 -25.24 -1.94 -5.20
CA LEU A 76 -25.63 -0.75 -5.96
C LEU A 76 -25.13 0.56 -5.30
N VAL A 77 -25.18 0.64 -3.97
CA VAL A 77 -24.56 1.73 -3.18
C VAL A 77 -23.07 1.82 -3.49
N MET A 78 -22.37 0.68 -3.48
CA MET A 78 -20.93 0.62 -3.78
C MET A 78 -20.61 1.09 -5.19
N VAL A 79 -21.35 0.62 -6.20
CA VAL A 79 -21.18 1.04 -7.59
C VAL A 79 -21.37 2.55 -7.73
N ASN A 80 -22.45 3.10 -7.17
CA ASN A 80 -22.75 4.52 -7.26
C ASN A 80 -21.70 5.39 -6.54
N ARG A 81 -21.14 4.90 -5.42
CA ARG A 81 -20.05 5.58 -4.69
C ARG A 81 -18.80 5.74 -5.54
N HIS A 82 -18.45 4.76 -6.39
CA HIS A 82 -17.35 4.92 -7.35
C HIS A 82 -17.73 5.84 -8.51
N ALA A 83 -18.90 5.64 -9.11
CA ALA A 83 -19.38 6.45 -10.23
C ALA A 83 -19.45 7.96 -9.92
N LYS A 84 -19.91 8.34 -8.71
CA LYS A 84 -20.03 9.75 -8.27
C LYS A 84 -18.70 10.50 -8.17
N LYS A 85 -17.57 9.79 -8.16
CA LYS A 85 -16.22 10.40 -8.21
C LYS A 85 -15.96 11.02 -9.58
N LEU A 86 -16.52 10.46 -10.65
CA LEU A 86 -16.35 10.95 -12.02
C LEU A 86 -17.28 12.14 -12.29
N LYS A 87 -16.71 13.26 -12.75
CA LYS A 87 -17.43 14.51 -12.99
C LYS A 87 -17.71 14.82 -14.47
N LYS A 88 -17.02 14.14 -15.39
CA LYS A 88 -17.25 14.29 -16.83
C LYS A 88 -18.64 13.74 -17.21
N ARG A 89 -19.37 14.46 -18.06
CA ARG A 89 -20.70 14.08 -18.56
C ARG A 89 -20.67 12.65 -19.15
N GLY A 90 -21.62 11.81 -18.78
CA GLY A 90 -21.73 10.41 -19.20
C GLY A 90 -20.72 9.45 -18.57
N ALA A 91 -19.63 9.93 -17.95
CA ALA A 91 -18.60 9.05 -17.38
C ALA A 91 -19.12 8.25 -16.18
N ALA A 92 -19.99 8.84 -15.36
CA ALA A 92 -20.59 8.16 -14.23
C ALA A 92 -21.42 6.94 -14.68
N TRP A 93 -22.26 7.08 -15.72
CA TRP A 93 -23.07 5.96 -16.22
C TRP A 93 -22.24 4.89 -16.95
N LYS A 94 -21.19 5.28 -17.67
CA LYS A 94 -20.22 4.31 -18.21
C LYS A 94 -19.61 3.45 -17.10
N LEU A 95 -19.16 4.07 -16.01
CA LEU A 95 -18.59 3.33 -14.89
C LEU A 95 -19.67 2.51 -14.14
N ARG A 96 -20.90 3.00 -13.98
CA ARG A 96 -21.99 2.19 -13.40
C ARG A 96 -22.24 0.93 -14.22
N ALA A 97 -22.37 1.07 -15.55
CA ALA A 97 -22.60 -0.05 -16.45
C ALA A 97 -21.46 -1.08 -16.38
N GLU A 98 -20.22 -0.61 -16.41
CA GLU A 98 -19.02 -1.44 -16.29
C GLU A 98 -19.00 -2.24 -14.98
N LEU A 99 -19.25 -1.58 -13.84
CA LEU A 99 -19.24 -2.25 -12.54
C LEU A 99 -20.45 -3.17 -12.33
N ILE A 100 -21.62 -2.82 -12.87
CA ILE A 100 -22.81 -3.69 -12.85
C ILE A 100 -22.62 -4.91 -13.75
N ALA A 101 -21.79 -4.83 -14.80
CA ALA A 101 -21.47 -5.96 -15.66
C ALA A 101 -20.33 -6.83 -15.12
N HIS A 102 -19.47 -6.31 -14.24
CA HIS A 102 -18.33 -7.04 -13.72
C HIS A 102 -18.74 -8.23 -12.83
N GLU A 103 -18.26 -9.42 -13.16
CA GLU A 103 -18.49 -10.63 -12.37
C GLU A 103 -17.49 -10.73 -11.20
N GLY A 104 -17.96 -11.23 -10.06
CA GLY A 104 -17.14 -11.39 -8.86
C GLY A 104 -17.87 -11.05 -7.57
N SER A 105 -17.19 -11.32 -6.46
CA SER A 105 -17.64 -10.95 -5.12
C SER A 105 -17.68 -9.43 -4.95
N TYR A 106 -18.45 -8.95 -3.95
CA TYR A 106 -18.48 -7.53 -3.59
C TYR A 106 -17.09 -6.91 -3.43
N LYS A 107 -16.16 -7.66 -2.81
CA LYS A 107 -14.78 -7.20 -2.56
C LYS A 107 -14.01 -7.02 -3.87
N GLU A 108 -14.16 -7.94 -4.81
CA GLU A 108 -13.50 -7.88 -6.12
C GLU A 108 -14.04 -6.72 -6.96
N VAL A 109 -15.37 -6.56 -7.07
CA VAL A 109 -15.96 -5.43 -7.79
C VAL A 109 -15.58 -4.09 -7.14
N ASN A 110 -15.54 -4.01 -5.81
CA ASN A 110 -15.13 -2.79 -5.11
C ASN A 110 -13.64 -2.45 -5.34
N ALA A 111 -12.75 -3.45 -5.38
CA ALA A 111 -11.34 -3.25 -5.72
C ALA A 111 -11.20 -2.80 -7.18
N TYR A 112 -11.95 -3.44 -8.09
CA TYR A 112 -11.99 -3.09 -9.50
C TYR A 112 -12.46 -1.65 -9.73
N GLY A 113 -13.55 -1.23 -9.07
CA GLY A 113 -14.06 0.14 -9.16
C GLY A 113 -13.06 1.19 -8.67
N ASN A 114 -12.31 0.92 -7.62
CA ASN A 114 -11.24 1.82 -7.17
C ASN A 114 -10.15 1.97 -8.24
N ARG A 115 -9.69 0.85 -8.82
CA ARG A 115 -8.70 0.86 -9.90
C ARG A 115 -9.20 1.66 -11.11
N ARG A 116 -10.43 1.41 -11.55
CA ARG A 116 -11.00 2.07 -12.72
C ARG A 116 -11.20 3.57 -12.53
N VAL A 117 -11.59 4.00 -11.33
CA VAL A 117 -11.65 5.44 -11.01
C VAL A 117 -10.28 6.10 -11.14
N LYS A 118 -9.22 5.47 -10.61
CA LYS A 118 -7.84 5.99 -10.74
C LYS A 118 -7.42 6.08 -12.20
N GLU A 119 -7.68 5.04 -12.99
CA GLU A 119 -7.34 5.00 -14.41
C GLU A 119 -8.12 6.03 -15.26
N ILE A 120 -9.35 6.39 -14.87
CA ILE A 120 -10.15 7.42 -15.59
C ILE A 120 -9.74 8.84 -15.20
N GLN A 121 -9.53 9.09 -13.89
CA GLN A 121 -9.23 10.43 -13.41
C GLN A 121 -7.75 10.80 -13.55
N GLY A 122 -6.88 9.80 -13.70
CA GLY A 122 -5.47 9.94 -13.44
C GLY A 122 -5.20 10.08 -11.95
N GLU A 123 -3.96 9.82 -11.53
CA GLU A 123 -3.53 10.22 -10.20
C GLU A 123 -3.38 11.74 -10.18
N LYS A 124 -4.16 12.41 -9.32
CA LYS A 124 -3.90 13.81 -9.03
C LYS A 124 -2.61 13.87 -8.21
N PRO A 125 -1.55 14.55 -8.68
CA PRO A 125 -0.35 14.71 -7.90
C PRO A 125 -0.70 15.41 -6.59
N LYS A 126 -0.09 14.94 -5.49
CA LYS A 126 -0.23 15.63 -4.21
C LYS A 126 0.52 16.95 -4.30
N GLU A 127 -0.15 18.05 -3.95
CA GLU A 127 0.47 19.36 -3.89
C GLU A 127 1.15 19.55 -2.53
N PRO A 128 2.40 20.04 -2.49
CA PRO A 128 3.05 20.42 -1.25
C PRO A 128 2.24 21.46 -0.47
N GLY A 129 2.21 21.33 0.86
CA GLY A 129 1.50 22.27 1.72
C GLY A 129 1.30 21.77 3.13
N VAL A 130 0.91 22.71 4.00
CA VAL A 130 0.60 22.45 5.41
C VAL A 130 -0.89 22.68 5.63
N LYS A 131 -1.55 21.69 6.22
CA LYS A 131 -2.95 21.79 6.65
C LYS A 131 -3.01 21.72 8.16
N VAL A 132 -3.70 22.67 8.78
CA VAL A 132 -3.93 22.70 10.23
C VAL A 132 -5.43 22.52 10.47
N SER A 133 -5.80 21.52 11.26
CA SER A 133 -7.19 21.29 11.63
C SER A 133 -7.67 22.35 12.61
N GLN A 134 -8.99 22.54 12.68
CA GLN A 134 -9.57 23.26 13.81
C GLN A 134 -9.40 22.46 15.10
N ALA A 135 -9.37 23.15 16.25
CA ALA A 135 -9.24 22.51 17.54
C ALA A 135 -10.47 21.65 17.84
N LYS A 136 -10.24 20.39 18.22
CA LYS A 136 -11.29 19.47 18.66
C LYS A 136 -10.80 18.74 19.90
N ASN A 137 -11.55 18.84 20.99
CA ASN A 137 -11.18 18.29 22.30
C ASN A 137 -9.79 18.77 22.78
N GLY A 138 -9.49 20.05 22.57
CA GLY A 138 -8.19 20.65 22.94
C GLY A 138 -7.01 20.27 22.04
N MET A 139 -7.23 19.43 21.01
CA MET A 139 -6.17 18.95 20.12
C MET A 139 -6.29 19.58 18.74
N VAL A 140 -5.14 19.89 18.14
CA VAL A 140 -5.00 20.36 16.76
C VAL A 140 -4.08 19.41 16.01
N THR A 141 -4.42 19.06 14.78
CA THR A 141 -3.60 18.23 13.90
C THR A 141 -3.01 19.08 12.79
N MET A 142 -1.69 19.03 12.63
CA MET A 142 -0.99 19.56 11.48
C MET A 142 -0.62 18.41 10.54
N THR A 143 -0.90 18.55 9.25
CA THR A 143 -0.51 17.61 8.19
C THR A 143 0.38 18.34 7.20
N VAL A 144 1.61 17.86 7.05
CA VAL A 144 2.58 18.40 6.09
C VAL A 144 2.69 17.45 4.91
N THR A 145 2.61 17.98 3.70
CA THR A 145 2.87 17.26 2.44
C THR A 145 4.01 17.97 1.73
N ASP A 146 5.03 17.24 1.33
CA ASP A 146 6.19 17.74 0.59
C ASP A 146 6.78 16.59 -0.25
N THR A 147 7.89 16.86 -0.94
CA THR A 147 8.71 15.86 -1.60
C THR A 147 9.09 14.73 -0.65
N GLN A 148 9.16 13.52 -1.22
CA GLN A 148 9.55 12.32 -0.48
C GLN A 148 10.89 12.51 0.25
N ARG A 149 11.87 13.11 -0.44
CA ARG A 149 13.20 13.40 0.11
C ARG A 149 13.13 14.29 1.35
N ARG A 150 12.45 15.44 1.26
CA ARG A 150 12.39 16.42 2.36
C ARG A 150 11.68 15.86 3.60
N ILE A 151 10.61 15.08 3.42
CA ILE A 151 9.93 14.41 4.54
C ILE A 151 10.79 13.31 5.15
N THR A 152 11.53 12.55 4.33
CA THR A 152 12.47 11.53 4.82
C THR A 152 13.61 12.15 5.63
N ASP A 153 14.24 13.21 5.14
CA ASP A 153 15.34 13.90 5.83
C ASP A 153 14.87 14.52 7.16
N PHE A 154 13.66 15.10 7.16
CA PHE A 154 13.01 15.57 8.39
C PHE A 154 12.75 14.43 9.37
N THR A 155 12.21 13.31 8.92
CA THR A 155 11.93 12.16 9.79
C THR A 155 13.23 11.56 10.35
N LYS A 156 14.30 11.48 9.55
CA LYS A 156 15.63 11.05 10.00
C LYS A 156 16.22 12.00 11.05
N THR A 157 15.99 13.31 10.88
CA THR A 157 16.38 14.32 11.88
C THR A 157 15.68 14.05 13.21
N LEU A 158 14.36 13.81 13.19
CA LEU A 158 13.61 13.49 14.40
C LEU A 158 14.07 12.17 15.04
N ASP A 159 14.26 11.12 14.23
CA ASP A 159 14.75 9.81 14.69
C ASP A 159 16.15 9.93 15.36
N SER A 160 16.98 10.90 14.95
CA SER A 160 18.31 11.13 15.59
C SER A 160 18.25 11.83 16.95
N ILE A 161 17.14 12.52 17.23
CA ILE A 161 16.88 13.23 18.49
C ILE A 161 16.14 12.31 19.48
N GLU A 162 15.45 11.28 18.96
CA GLU A 162 14.60 10.35 19.70
C GLU A 162 15.35 9.56 20.79
N THR A 163 14.68 9.31 21.92
CA THR A 163 15.10 8.35 22.95
C THR A 163 14.21 7.09 22.92
N THR A 164 14.79 5.93 23.21
CA THR A 164 14.24 4.60 22.88
C THR A 164 13.16 4.05 23.83
N GLU A 165 12.72 4.79 24.84
CA GLU A 165 11.90 4.23 25.92
C GLU A 165 10.39 4.25 25.68
N GLN A 166 9.89 4.92 24.63
CA GLN A 166 8.46 5.13 24.44
C GLN A 166 7.95 4.83 23.02
N PRO A 167 6.62 4.68 22.81
CA PRO A 167 6.07 4.43 21.49
C PRO A 167 6.46 5.55 20.51
N ARG A 168 7.01 5.18 19.35
CA ARG A 168 7.54 6.09 18.31
C ARG A 168 6.71 7.35 18.05
N LYS A 169 5.37 7.24 18.05
CA LYS A 169 4.49 8.40 17.84
C LYS A 169 4.71 9.51 18.89
N LYS A 170 4.91 9.14 20.15
CA LYS A 170 5.19 10.09 21.24
C LYS A 170 6.62 10.61 21.15
N ALA A 171 7.55 9.70 20.88
CA ALA A 171 8.96 10.00 20.74
C ALA A 171 9.24 11.00 19.61
N LEU A 172 8.60 10.84 18.46
CA LEU A 172 8.64 11.79 17.34
C LEU A 172 8.03 13.15 17.69
N LEU A 173 6.98 13.20 18.52
CA LEU A 173 6.38 14.47 18.94
C LEU A 173 7.32 15.27 19.84
N GLU A 174 7.98 14.60 20.78
CA GLU A 174 8.99 15.23 21.64
C GLU A 174 10.22 15.67 20.84
N ALA A 175 10.73 14.81 19.97
CA ALA A 175 11.83 15.15 19.06
C ALA A 175 11.49 16.34 18.16
N PHE A 176 10.23 16.42 17.68
CA PHE A 176 9.75 17.53 16.87
C PHE A 176 9.81 18.85 17.63
N TRP A 177 9.23 18.93 18.83
CA TRP A 177 9.27 20.16 19.62
C TRP A 177 10.69 20.52 20.04
N LYS A 178 11.51 19.54 20.42
CA LYS A 178 12.92 19.76 20.74
C LYS A 178 13.70 20.36 19.57
N LEU A 179 13.47 19.90 18.33
CA LEU A 179 14.09 20.45 17.12
C LEU A 179 13.68 21.91 16.89
N ILE A 180 12.38 22.22 17.06
CA ILE A 180 11.85 23.58 16.89
C ILE A 180 12.38 24.51 17.99
N ASP A 181 12.33 24.08 19.25
CA ASP A 181 12.75 24.86 20.41
C ASP A 181 14.26 25.12 20.41
N SER A 182 15.07 24.20 19.88
CA SER A 182 16.51 24.39 19.75
C SER A 182 16.94 25.25 18.55
N GLY A 183 16.00 25.67 17.70
CA GLY A 183 16.31 26.37 16.44
C GLY A 183 17.13 25.53 15.46
N GLY A 184 17.03 24.20 15.54
CA GLY A 184 17.82 23.29 14.71
C GLY A 184 17.32 23.22 13.27
N GLY A 185 18.24 23.15 12.31
CA GLY A 185 17.92 22.87 10.91
C GLY A 185 17.70 21.38 10.66
N LEU A 186 17.23 21.05 9.45
CA LEU A 186 17.26 19.66 8.97
C LEU A 186 18.71 19.18 8.94
N LEU A 187 18.97 17.99 9.48
CA LEU A 187 20.26 17.34 9.27
C LEU A 187 20.42 17.11 7.77
N GLN A 188 21.59 17.45 7.23
CA GLN A 188 22.06 16.90 5.97
C GLN A 188 22.55 15.48 6.28
N PRO A 189 21.80 14.43 5.97
CA PRO A 189 22.24 13.09 6.33
C PRO A 189 23.44 12.74 5.46
N GLU A 190 24.52 12.20 6.06
CA GLU A 190 25.42 11.34 5.29
C GLU A 190 24.58 10.18 4.75
N TYR A 191 24.44 10.09 3.43
CA TYR A 191 23.71 9.02 2.78
C TYR A 191 24.46 7.72 3.02
N ARG A 192 24.01 6.93 4.00
CA ARG A 192 24.35 5.51 4.11
C ARG A 192 23.22 4.66 3.54
N THR A 193 22.75 5.05 2.36
CA THR A 193 21.62 4.40 1.70
C THR A 193 22.14 3.45 0.64
N VAL A 194 21.65 2.22 0.65
CA VAL A 194 21.88 1.26 -0.44
C VAL A 194 21.09 1.72 -1.65
N ILE A 195 21.77 1.96 -2.77
CA ILE A 195 21.19 2.26 -4.07
C ILE A 195 21.25 0.99 -4.91
N ALA A 196 20.10 0.52 -5.39
CA ALA A 196 20.05 -0.64 -6.28
C ALA A 196 20.04 -0.16 -7.74
N ILE A 197 21.02 -0.60 -8.53
CA ILE A 197 21.14 -0.32 -9.97
C ILE A 197 21.37 -1.66 -10.69
N GLY A 198 20.50 -1.99 -11.65
CA GLY A 198 20.66 -3.20 -12.48
C GLY A 198 21.83 -3.06 -13.45
N LEU A 199 22.41 -4.18 -13.89
CA LEU A 199 23.56 -4.19 -14.80
C LEU A 199 23.23 -3.48 -16.14
N ASP A 200 22.08 -3.78 -16.74
CA ASP A 200 21.64 -3.13 -17.97
C ASP A 200 21.40 -1.62 -17.77
N GLN A 201 20.76 -1.25 -16.66
CA GLN A 201 20.52 0.15 -16.30
C GLN A 201 21.84 0.90 -16.06
N SER A 202 22.82 0.27 -15.42
CA SER A 202 24.16 0.82 -15.22
C SER A 202 24.88 1.05 -16.55
N ALA A 203 24.74 0.11 -17.49
CA ALA A 203 25.35 0.19 -18.80
C ALA A 203 24.75 1.33 -19.65
N THR A 204 23.42 1.50 -19.57
CA THR A 204 22.70 2.63 -20.17
C THR A 204 23.15 3.97 -19.58
N ILE A 205 23.25 4.08 -18.24
CA ILE A 205 23.75 5.28 -17.56
C ILE A 205 25.19 5.61 -17.98
N VAL A 206 26.08 4.61 -18.01
CA VAL A 206 27.51 4.78 -18.36
C VAL A 206 27.70 5.18 -19.82
N ARG A 207 26.89 4.64 -20.74
CA ARG A 207 26.93 4.99 -22.16
C ARG A 207 26.27 6.33 -22.49
N GLY A 208 25.61 6.96 -21.52
CA GLY A 208 24.84 8.20 -21.74
C GLY A 208 23.63 7.98 -22.64
N GLU A 209 23.11 6.75 -22.68
CA GLU A 209 21.96 6.36 -23.49
C GLU A 209 20.68 6.46 -22.66
N GLY A 210 19.53 6.73 -23.28
CA GLY A 210 18.23 6.76 -22.60
C GLY A 210 17.89 8.07 -21.87
N ASN A 211 16.66 8.13 -21.34
CA ASN A 211 16.19 9.25 -20.53
C ASN A 211 16.72 9.17 -19.09
N GLU A 212 16.45 10.20 -18.27
CA GLU A 212 16.87 10.26 -16.87
C GLU A 212 16.51 8.97 -16.09
N SER A 213 17.53 8.30 -15.55
CA SER A 213 17.38 7.03 -14.84
C SER A 213 16.91 7.25 -13.42
N ILE A 214 15.79 6.62 -13.04
CA ILE A 214 15.28 6.60 -11.66
C ILE A 214 15.74 5.31 -10.97
N VAL A 215 16.33 5.45 -9.80
CA VAL A 215 16.85 4.33 -8.99
C VAL A 215 16.16 4.30 -7.63
N GLY A 216 16.00 3.10 -7.08
CA GLY A 216 15.41 2.89 -5.77
C GLY A 216 16.46 2.97 -4.66
N ALA A 217 16.07 3.59 -3.55
CA ALA A 217 16.90 3.75 -2.36
C ALA A 217 16.28 3.05 -1.14
N SER A 218 17.13 2.44 -0.31
CA SER A 218 16.71 1.65 0.86
C SER A 218 16.06 2.43 2.01
N ASP A 219 16.08 3.77 1.96
CA ASP A 219 15.31 4.65 2.86
C ASP A 219 13.87 4.88 2.39
N GLY A 220 13.46 4.15 1.35
CA GLY A 220 12.12 4.22 0.80
C GLY A 220 11.92 5.43 -0.09
N THR A 221 12.97 6.03 -0.64
CA THR A 221 12.88 7.07 -1.67
C THR A 221 13.35 6.59 -3.04
N THR A 222 13.06 7.35 -4.08
CA THR A 222 13.72 7.22 -5.39
C THR A 222 14.70 8.36 -5.59
N MET A 223 15.68 8.17 -6.47
CA MET A 223 16.61 9.22 -6.90
C MET A 223 16.80 9.19 -8.41
N THR A 224 17.10 10.33 -9.03
CA THR A 224 17.58 10.37 -10.41
C THR A 224 19.09 10.20 -10.51
N GLY A 225 19.60 9.82 -11.69
CA GLY A 225 21.05 9.77 -11.94
C GLY A 225 21.75 11.10 -11.64
N ALA A 226 21.11 12.24 -11.95
CA ALA A 226 21.64 13.56 -11.63
C ALA A 226 21.70 13.81 -10.11
N GLU A 227 20.68 13.38 -9.36
CA GLU A 227 20.68 13.46 -7.90
C GLU A 227 21.78 12.60 -7.27
N ILE A 228 22.09 11.42 -7.83
CA ILE A 228 23.22 10.58 -7.39
C ILE A 228 24.56 11.28 -7.61
N VAL A 229 24.77 11.86 -8.82
CA VAL A 229 26.02 12.57 -9.14
C VAL A 229 26.19 13.80 -8.24
N ASN A 230 25.12 14.58 -8.05
CA ASN A 230 25.15 15.72 -7.14
C ASN A 230 25.43 15.28 -5.68
N ALA A 231 24.86 14.16 -5.24
CA ALA A 231 25.16 13.59 -3.92
C ALA A 231 26.62 13.14 -3.80
N ALA A 232 27.19 12.54 -4.84
CA ALA A 232 28.61 12.16 -4.87
C ALA A 232 29.54 13.39 -4.87
N MET A 233 29.27 14.39 -5.71
CA MET A 233 30.08 15.61 -5.80
C MET A 233 30.01 16.47 -4.54
N SER A 234 28.89 16.46 -3.83
CA SER A 234 28.72 17.16 -2.55
C SER A 234 29.31 16.39 -1.35
N GLY A 235 29.84 15.18 -1.57
CA GLY A 235 30.33 14.30 -0.51
C GLY A 235 29.22 13.69 0.36
N THR A 236 27.95 13.91 0.01
CA THR A 236 26.81 13.43 0.80
C THR A 236 26.54 11.94 0.59
N LEU A 237 27.00 11.32 -0.51
CA LEU A 237 26.85 9.88 -0.79
C LEU A 237 27.67 8.97 0.14
N GLY A 238 28.54 9.56 0.98
CA GLY A 238 29.50 8.85 1.82
C GLY A 238 30.65 8.22 1.04
N ASP A 239 31.76 7.94 1.72
CA ASP A 239 33.02 7.50 1.08
C ASP A 239 33.01 6.03 0.62
N LYS A 240 31.91 5.28 0.84
CA LYS A 240 31.85 3.83 0.63
C LYS A 240 30.68 3.44 -0.26
N ILE A 241 31.00 3.06 -1.49
CA ILE A 241 30.07 2.45 -2.46
C ILE A 241 30.14 0.93 -2.30
N TYR A 242 28.98 0.27 -2.17
CA TYR A 242 28.88 -1.19 -2.02
C TYR A 242 28.24 -1.81 -3.27
N ALA A 243 28.85 -2.86 -3.82
CA ALA A 243 28.30 -3.69 -4.88
C ALA A 243 27.94 -5.08 -4.33
N GLY A 244 26.69 -5.51 -4.49
CA GLY A 244 26.20 -6.82 -4.05
C GLY A 244 25.93 -7.76 -5.22
N LEU A 245 26.24 -9.05 -5.06
CA LEU A 245 25.92 -10.08 -6.05
C LEU A 245 24.63 -10.81 -5.67
N PHE A 246 23.72 -10.95 -6.63
CA PHE A 246 22.41 -11.58 -6.46
C PHE A 246 22.24 -12.72 -7.47
N HIS A 247 21.81 -13.88 -6.99
CA HIS A 247 21.47 -15.00 -7.84
C HIS A 247 19.97 -14.93 -8.17
N PRO A 248 19.55 -15.07 -9.45
CA PRO A 248 18.16 -14.89 -9.90
C PRO A 248 17.11 -15.70 -9.12
N THR A 249 17.50 -16.81 -8.50
CA THR A 249 16.58 -17.65 -7.72
C THR A 249 16.89 -17.72 -6.22
N ALA A 250 18.16 -17.56 -5.83
CA ALA A 250 18.59 -17.79 -4.45
C ALA A 250 18.62 -16.49 -3.61
N GLY A 251 18.48 -15.33 -4.26
CA GLY A 251 18.60 -14.03 -3.61
C GLY A 251 20.05 -13.60 -3.48
N PRO A 252 20.39 -12.78 -2.47
CA PRO A 252 21.76 -12.29 -2.29
C PRO A 252 22.74 -13.45 -2.07
N VAL A 253 23.92 -13.37 -2.68
CA VAL A 253 24.95 -14.42 -2.64
C VAL A 253 26.10 -14.03 -1.73
N ASN A 254 26.66 -12.82 -1.90
CA ASN A 254 27.78 -12.37 -1.09
C ASN A 254 27.89 -10.83 -1.03
N LEU A 255 28.36 -10.33 0.10
CA LEU A 255 28.83 -8.96 0.31
C LEU A 255 29.92 -9.02 1.39
N TYR A 256 31.12 -8.59 1.04
CA TYR A 256 32.37 -9.04 1.67
C TYR A 256 32.67 -8.51 3.10
N GLU A 257 32.42 -9.25 4.23
CA GLU A 257 32.87 -9.18 5.70
C GLU A 257 31.97 -8.58 6.86
N THR A 258 31.79 -9.08 8.11
CA THR A 258 31.84 -10.40 8.83
C THR A 258 31.04 -10.34 10.18
N ARG A 259 30.66 -11.54 10.70
CA ARG A 259 30.23 -12.09 12.03
C ARG A 259 28.82 -11.99 12.63
N PHE A 260 28.11 -10.85 12.62
CA PHE A 260 26.66 -10.85 12.89
C PHE A 260 25.90 -11.03 11.57
N ALA A 261 24.58 -10.76 11.46
CA ALA A 261 24.11 -10.25 10.17
C ALA A 261 25.01 -9.04 9.90
N SER A 262 26.08 -9.26 9.14
CA SER A 262 27.14 -8.27 9.05
C SER A 262 26.49 -7.02 8.51
N PHE A 263 27.10 -5.86 8.73
CA PHE A 263 26.65 -4.63 8.05
C PHE A 263 26.33 -4.93 6.56
N LYS A 264 27.10 -5.85 5.98
CA LYS A 264 26.95 -6.33 4.62
C LYS A 264 25.74 -7.26 4.41
N GLN A 265 25.50 -8.26 5.25
CA GLN A 265 24.26 -9.05 5.12
C GLN A 265 23.00 -8.19 5.29
N ARG A 266 23.06 -7.16 6.14
CA ARG A 266 21.99 -6.16 6.27
C ARG A 266 21.83 -5.33 4.99
N ILE A 267 22.92 -4.81 4.43
CA ILE A 267 22.89 -4.08 3.14
C ILE A 267 22.32 -4.95 2.02
N LEU A 268 22.69 -6.23 1.95
CA LEU A 268 22.16 -7.17 0.94
C LEU A 268 20.65 -7.41 1.11
N ALA A 269 20.19 -7.62 2.33
CA ALA A 269 18.76 -7.81 2.60
C ALA A 269 17.95 -6.54 2.27
N MET A 270 18.51 -5.35 2.55
CA MET A 270 17.92 -4.06 2.20
C MET A 270 17.93 -3.81 0.68
N ALA A 271 19.00 -4.18 -0.03
CA ALA A 271 19.05 -4.11 -1.49
C ALA A 271 18.09 -5.10 -2.15
N GLU A 272 17.91 -6.29 -1.58
CA GLU A 272 16.94 -7.27 -2.08
C GLU A 272 15.50 -6.71 -1.99
N ASN A 273 15.16 -6.08 -0.85
CA ASN A 273 13.82 -5.53 -0.61
C ASN A 273 13.93 -4.11 -0.02
N LEU A 274 13.71 -3.08 -0.85
CA LEU A 274 13.81 -1.65 -0.46
C LEU A 274 12.69 -1.17 0.48
N VAL A 275 11.62 -1.96 0.58
CA VAL A 275 10.54 -1.83 1.56
C VAL A 275 10.24 -3.20 2.14
N CYS A 276 9.57 -3.24 3.29
CA CYS A 276 9.10 -4.47 3.90
C CYS A 276 8.34 -5.34 2.86
N PRO A 277 8.77 -6.58 2.57
CA PRO A 277 8.19 -7.45 1.54
C PRO A 277 6.80 -8.01 1.89
N TRP A 278 6.30 -7.73 3.10
CA TRP A 278 4.93 -8.08 3.48
C TRP A 278 3.92 -7.35 2.59
N PRO A 279 2.83 -8.01 2.14
CA PRO A 279 1.82 -7.39 1.27
C PRO A 279 1.31 -6.04 1.79
N ASP A 280 1.26 -5.06 0.90
CA ASP A 280 0.78 -3.69 1.14
C ASP A 280 1.58 -2.87 2.20
N CYS A 281 2.76 -3.32 2.61
CA CYS A 281 3.59 -2.60 3.56
C CYS A 281 4.52 -1.59 2.87
N GLY A 282 4.43 -0.31 3.22
CA GLY A 282 5.32 0.74 2.72
C GLY A 282 6.46 1.13 3.67
N VAL A 283 6.74 0.33 4.71
CA VAL A 283 7.83 0.65 5.64
C VAL A 283 9.18 0.43 4.92
N PRO A 284 10.06 1.43 4.85
CA PRO A 284 11.36 1.33 4.16
C PRO A 284 12.30 0.35 4.85
N ALA A 285 13.24 -0.19 4.08
CA ALA A 285 14.17 -1.23 4.52
C ALA A 285 15.12 -0.74 5.63
N ASP A 286 15.50 0.54 5.63
CA ASP A 286 16.30 1.16 6.69
C ASP A 286 15.64 1.12 8.08
N ARG A 287 14.31 1.12 8.10
CA ARG A 287 13.46 0.96 9.30
C ARG A 287 13.00 -0.48 9.52
N CYS A 288 13.52 -1.42 8.74
CA CYS A 288 13.24 -2.85 8.91
C CYS A 288 14.35 -3.55 9.70
N GLN A 289 13.94 -4.65 10.33
CA GLN A 289 14.82 -5.59 10.99
C GLN A 289 15.21 -6.68 10.01
N VAL A 290 16.43 -7.21 10.13
CA VAL A 290 16.82 -8.40 9.38
C VAL A 290 16.05 -9.59 9.96
N HIS A 291 15.43 -10.37 9.08
CA HIS A 291 14.56 -11.50 9.40
C HIS A 291 15.08 -12.77 8.73
N HIS A 292 15.09 -13.89 9.46
CA HIS A 292 15.42 -15.20 8.91
C HIS A 292 14.15 -15.85 8.33
N LEU A 293 14.18 -16.26 7.05
CA LEU A 293 13.04 -16.91 6.39
C LEU A 293 12.79 -18.30 6.96
N ASP A 294 13.85 -19.07 7.18
CA ASP A 294 13.88 -20.23 8.05
C ASP A 294 14.40 -19.79 9.42
N ALA A 295 13.52 -19.84 10.42
CA ALA A 295 13.79 -19.28 11.73
C ALA A 295 15.04 -19.89 12.37
N HIS A 296 15.88 -19.05 12.96
CA HIS A 296 17.13 -19.48 13.60
C HIS A 296 16.89 -20.49 14.74
N LYS A 297 15.80 -20.32 15.52
CA LYS A 297 15.39 -21.28 16.56
C LYS A 297 15.16 -22.70 16.04
N ASN A 298 14.88 -22.83 14.74
CA ASN A 298 14.64 -24.09 14.04
C ASN A 298 15.87 -24.55 13.24
N GLY A 299 17.06 -23.98 13.50
CA GLY A 299 18.31 -24.34 12.81
C GLY A 299 18.58 -23.56 11.52
N GLY A 300 17.78 -22.53 11.21
CA GLY A 300 18.03 -21.65 10.06
C GLY A 300 19.35 -20.90 10.17
N GLN A 301 20.17 -20.94 9.13
CA GLN A 301 21.49 -20.32 9.12
C GLN A 301 21.42 -18.80 8.91
N THR A 302 22.36 -18.05 9.49
CA THR A 302 22.53 -16.61 9.23
C THR A 302 23.38 -16.38 7.97
N ASN A 303 22.85 -16.80 6.82
CA ASN A 303 23.45 -16.59 5.51
C ASN A 303 22.55 -15.70 4.64
N PRO A 304 23.07 -14.97 3.64
CA PRO A 304 22.26 -14.05 2.85
C PRO A 304 21.02 -14.69 2.22
N SER A 305 21.13 -15.92 1.73
CA SER A 305 20.03 -16.69 1.12
C SER A 305 18.95 -17.15 2.11
N ASN A 306 19.13 -16.94 3.41
CA ASN A 306 18.09 -17.15 4.43
C ASN A 306 17.63 -15.84 5.08
N LEU A 307 18.18 -14.68 4.69
CA LEU A 307 17.83 -13.39 5.29
C LEU A 307 16.92 -12.59 4.37
N SER A 308 16.07 -11.76 4.97
CA SER A 308 15.29 -10.71 4.32
C SER A 308 15.11 -9.54 5.31
N THR A 309 14.32 -8.54 4.97
CA THR A 309 13.96 -7.42 5.84
C THR A 309 12.47 -7.50 6.21
N LEU A 310 12.09 -7.18 7.44
CA LEU A 310 10.69 -6.98 7.85
C LEU A 310 10.58 -5.81 8.83
N CYS A 311 9.51 -5.02 8.73
CA CYS A 311 9.26 -4.00 9.75
C CYS A 311 8.98 -4.66 11.12
N ALA A 312 9.22 -3.96 12.22
CA ALA A 312 9.07 -4.53 13.57
C ALA A 312 7.70 -5.21 13.80
N TYR A 313 6.62 -4.61 13.28
CA TYR A 313 5.28 -5.21 13.35
C TYR A 313 5.19 -6.52 12.57
N HIS A 314 5.58 -6.54 11.29
CA HIS A 314 5.49 -7.73 10.44
C HIS A 314 6.48 -8.82 10.84
N ASN A 315 7.65 -8.45 11.34
CA ASN A 315 8.59 -9.39 11.93
C ASN A 315 7.96 -10.10 13.14
N GLY A 316 7.33 -9.34 14.06
CA GLY A 316 6.70 -9.90 15.24
C GLY A 316 5.43 -10.72 14.98
N VAL A 317 4.75 -10.51 13.84
CA VAL A 317 3.55 -11.27 13.47
C VAL A 317 3.81 -12.36 12.43
N ASN A 318 5.05 -12.49 11.95
CA ASN A 318 5.47 -13.55 11.05
C ASN A 318 5.38 -14.90 11.76
N ASP A 319 4.90 -15.92 11.05
CA ASP A 319 4.87 -17.26 11.60
C ASP A 319 6.22 -17.95 11.40
N ASP A 320 7.05 -17.92 12.44
CA ASP A 320 8.38 -18.53 12.42
C ASP A 320 8.34 -20.06 12.50
N GLY A 321 7.14 -20.65 12.66
CA GLY A 321 6.91 -22.08 12.81
C GLY A 321 7.56 -22.69 14.05
N ASP A 322 6.95 -23.74 14.57
CA ASP A 322 7.66 -24.73 15.39
C ASP A 322 7.87 -25.98 14.53
N VAL A 323 9.05 -26.58 14.67
CA VAL A 323 9.63 -27.79 14.01
C VAL A 323 8.68 -28.64 13.14
N PRO A 324 9.11 -29.08 11.92
CA PRO A 324 8.46 -30.19 11.23
C PRO A 324 8.55 -31.43 12.11
N GLY A 325 7.42 -31.86 12.68
CA GLY A 325 7.34 -33.19 13.32
C GLY A 325 6.70 -33.28 14.69
N LYS A 326 6.11 -32.25 15.31
CA LYS A 326 5.19 -32.51 16.45
C LYS A 326 4.11 -31.50 16.78
N ASN A 327 4.07 -30.30 16.19
CA ASN A 327 2.91 -29.41 16.28
C ASN A 327 2.92 -28.42 15.11
N PHE A 328 2.50 -28.87 13.92
CA PHE A 328 2.24 -27.94 12.82
C PHE A 328 0.91 -27.22 13.11
N THR A 329 0.94 -26.19 13.96
CA THR A 329 -0.21 -25.29 14.06
C THR A 329 -0.31 -24.51 12.75
N LYS A 330 -1.46 -24.59 12.07
CA LYS A 330 -1.71 -23.84 10.82
C LYS A 330 -1.26 -22.38 11.00
N PRO A 331 -0.55 -21.79 10.03
CA PRO A 331 -0.01 -20.46 10.19
C PRO A 331 -1.14 -19.48 10.52
N LYS A 332 -1.03 -18.67 11.57
CA LYS A 332 -2.14 -17.74 11.93
C LYS A 332 -2.23 -16.57 10.94
N ARG A 333 -1.08 -16.10 10.46
CA ARG A 333 -0.95 -14.94 9.55
C ARG A 333 -0.07 -15.22 8.32
N GLY A 334 0.52 -16.41 8.24
CA GLY A 334 1.42 -16.81 7.17
C GLY A 334 2.89 -16.58 7.54
N ARG A 335 3.80 -17.05 6.69
CA ARG A 335 5.25 -16.88 6.86
C ARG A 335 5.91 -16.34 5.62
N MET A 336 6.96 -15.55 5.78
CA MET A 336 7.77 -15.10 4.65
C MET A 336 8.58 -16.27 4.09
N VAL A 337 8.59 -16.38 2.76
CA VAL A 337 9.37 -17.37 2.02
C VAL A 337 10.00 -16.73 0.80
N ARG A 338 11.16 -17.24 0.37
CA ARG A 338 11.71 -16.90 -0.94
C ARG A 338 11.18 -17.88 -1.98
N HIS A 339 10.53 -17.35 -3.01
CA HIS A 339 9.99 -18.14 -4.11
C HIS A 339 10.40 -17.52 -5.44
N ARG A 340 11.23 -18.25 -6.21
CA ARG A 340 11.81 -17.80 -7.49
C ARG A 340 12.48 -16.43 -7.34
N GLY A 341 13.41 -16.32 -6.40
CA GLY A 341 14.17 -15.10 -6.15
C GLY A 341 13.43 -14.01 -5.38
N LYS A 342 12.09 -14.05 -5.28
CA LYS A 342 11.30 -13.00 -4.61
C LYS A 342 10.85 -13.43 -3.22
N VAL A 343 10.99 -12.54 -2.24
CA VAL A 343 10.45 -12.74 -0.90
C VAL A 343 8.95 -12.45 -0.92
N LYS A 344 8.14 -13.42 -0.50
CA LYS A 344 6.67 -13.38 -0.56
C LYS A 344 6.08 -13.90 0.74
N LEU A 345 4.87 -13.43 1.07
CA LEU A 345 4.08 -14.03 2.14
C LEU A 345 3.46 -15.32 1.63
N LEU A 346 3.79 -16.45 2.25
CA LEU A 346 3.01 -17.67 2.17
C LEU A 346 1.88 -17.56 3.18
N THR A 347 0.68 -17.28 2.69
CA THR A 347 -0.53 -17.14 3.52
C THR A 347 -0.88 -18.46 4.22
N PRO A 348 -1.72 -18.43 5.28
CA PRO A 348 -2.24 -19.64 5.93
C PRO A 348 -2.91 -20.64 4.98
N GLY A 349 -3.50 -20.14 3.89
CA GLY A 349 -4.13 -20.94 2.84
C GLY A 349 -3.18 -21.43 1.74
N GLY A 350 -1.86 -21.28 1.91
CA GLY A 350 -0.85 -21.73 0.95
C GLY A 350 -0.65 -20.84 -0.29
N ARG A 351 -1.36 -19.70 -0.37
CA ARG A 351 -1.17 -18.73 -1.46
C ARG A 351 0.06 -17.87 -1.22
N LEU A 352 0.88 -17.69 -2.25
CA LEU A 352 1.98 -16.72 -2.29
C LEU A 352 1.46 -15.33 -2.68
N VAL A 353 1.79 -14.32 -1.88
CA VAL A 353 1.38 -12.92 -2.09
C VAL A 353 2.61 -12.02 -2.02
N SER A 354 2.80 -11.19 -3.04
CA SER A 354 3.87 -10.18 -3.10
C SER A 354 3.39 -8.85 -2.50
N ASN A 355 4.33 -8.00 -2.09
CA ASN A 355 4.06 -6.58 -1.93
C ASN A 355 3.82 -5.93 -3.30
N MET A 356 2.93 -4.95 -3.35
CA MET A 356 2.54 -4.20 -4.55
C MET A 356 2.96 -2.72 -4.48
N HIS A 357 3.71 -2.33 -3.44
CA HIS A 357 4.31 -1.00 -3.34
C HIS A 357 5.30 -0.77 -4.48
N ASP A 358 5.37 0.43 -5.06
CA ASP A 358 6.20 0.70 -6.24
C ASP A 358 7.68 0.33 -6.03
N LEU A 359 8.26 0.74 -4.89
CA LEU A 359 9.63 0.39 -4.50
C LEU A 359 9.87 -1.12 -4.27
N SER A 360 8.82 -1.93 -4.10
CA SER A 360 8.99 -3.38 -3.97
C SER A 360 9.36 -4.05 -5.29
N ALA A 361 9.16 -3.36 -6.42
CA ALA A 361 9.57 -3.79 -7.76
C ALA A 361 10.90 -3.14 -8.22
N MET A 362 11.59 -2.45 -7.32
CA MET A 362 12.87 -1.77 -7.59
C MET A 362 14.03 -2.34 -6.77
N GLY A 363 13.80 -3.46 -6.07
CA GLY A 363 14.85 -4.20 -5.38
C GLY A 363 15.74 -4.97 -6.35
N ALA A 364 16.89 -5.44 -5.88
CA ALA A 364 17.90 -6.09 -6.71
C ALA A 364 17.38 -7.29 -7.52
N MET A 365 16.38 -8.01 -7.00
CA MET A 365 15.78 -9.19 -7.65
C MET A 365 14.78 -8.85 -8.77
N ASP A 366 14.42 -7.58 -8.93
CA ASP A 366 13.62 -7.08 -10.05
C ASP A 366 14.48 -6.44 -11.16
N LEU A 367 15.79 -6.30 -10.90
CA LEU A 367 16.78 -5.68 -11.78
C LEU A 367 17.68 -6.71 -12.48
N ILE A 368 17.44 -7.99 -12.25
CA ILE A 368 18.10 -9.17 -12.85
C ILE A 368 17.05 -10.12 -13.42
#